data_AF-A0A9D1GXB9-F1
#
_entry.id   AF-A0A9D1GXB9-F1
#
_cell.length_a   1.000
_cell.length_b   1.000
_cell.length_c   1.000
_cell.angle_alpha   90.00
_cell.angle_beta   90.00
_cell.angle_gamma   90.00
#
_symmetry.space_group_name_H-M   'P 1'
#
loop_
_entity.id
_entity.type
_entity.pdbx_description
1 polymer ?
#
loop_
_entity_poly.entity_id
_entity_poly.type
_entity_poly.pdbx_seq_one_letter_code
_entity_poly.pdbx_strand_id
1 'polypeptide(L)'
;MPRIAIVGFSHETNTWSQELFTRDTIVTGHRGAELLAAHSGSKSTIGGFVTDPPDGVELVGVIDARAVPSGPMPAADFAAQLDLTAELLAAAGPVDGVLLSIHGAMVTEDAPDGDTVIAARVRQVVGPDVAIGAVADMHANLDHPLLDQLDLLFPFQTNPHVDARERGLECRTALLEIIGSGQRPGMALEQVPLVVTITKQDTDTQPMRGLLDAAEQLEQRDGVIDVSILEGFPYADVAFLGMSVLVTHRDGAAAADAVAKELALQLWQVREDLQGDGLAVPDAVRAAVASEAPPVLLLDVGDNIGGGSPADATVLLAELISQRVQRSVVILHDAVAVSELGEVVVGDRVDVV
;
A
#
# COMPACT_ATOMS: atom_id res chain seq x y z
N MET A 1 27.77 14.19 -8.44
CA MET A 1 26.77 13.30 -9.07
C MET A 1 26.03 12.68 -7.92
N PRO A 2 24.76 13.02 -7.68
CA PRO A 2 24.02 12.51 -6.54
C PRO A 2 23.88 10.99 -6.66
N ARG A 3 24.19 10.27 -5.58
CA ARG A 3 23.98 8.83 -5.42
C ARG A 3 22.71 8.59 -4.64
N ILE A 4 21.74 7.89 -5.23
CA ILE A 4 20.43 7.66 -4.63
C ILE A 4 20.26 6.16 -4.35
N ALA A 5 20.15 5.79 -3.08
CA ALA A 5 19.82 4.42 -2.69
C ALA A 5 18.33 4.14 -2.89
N ILE A 6 17.99 2.92 -3.32
CA ILE A 6 16.61 2.46 -3.46
C ILE A 6 16.38 1.28 -2.54
N VAL A 7 15.44 1.42 -1.62
CA VAL A 7 15.06 0.44 -0.62
C VAL A 7 13.57 0.16 -0.74
N GLY A 8 13.18 -1.11 -0.85
CA GLY A 8 11.81 -1.57 -0.77
C GLY A 8 11.66 -2.56 0.38
N PHE A 9 10.78 -2.26 1.31
CA PHE A 9 10.33 -3.20 2.33
C PHE A 9 8.87 -2.86 2.66
N SER A 10 7.95 -3.66 2.13
CA SER A 10 6.53 -3.30 2.09
C SER A 10 5.64 -4.53 2.24
N HIS A 11 4.64 -4.43 3.10
CA HIS A 11 3.61 -5.44 3.31
C HIS A 11 2.33 -4.77 3.86
N GLU A 12 1.18 -5.19 3.35
CA GLU A 12 -0.12 -4.80 3.91
C GLU A 12 -0.57 -5.85 4.93
N THR A 13 -0.80 -5.45 6.17
CA THR A 13 -1.01 -6.41 7.25
C THR A 13 -2.44 -6.48 7.73
N ASN A 14 -3.11 -7.60 7.45
CA ASN A 14 -4.35 -7.97 8.10
C ASN A 14 -4.05 -8.60 9.46
N THR A 15 -4.18 -7.82 10.53
CA THR A 15 -3.88 -8.27 11.91
C THR A 15 -4.75 -9.43 12.41
N TRP A 16 -5.84 -9.74 11.70
CA TRP A 16 -6.74 -10.85 12.01
C TRP A 16 -6.42 -12.13 11.23
N SER A 17 -5.55 -12.05 10.23
CA SER A 17 -5.15 -13.20 9.42
C SER A 17 -4.21 -14.12 10.18
N GLN A 18 -4.40 -15.43 9.97
CA GLN A 18 -3.56 -16.48 10.57
C GLN A 18 -2.38 -16.88 9.67
N GLU A 19 -2.42 -16.50 8.39
CA GLU A 19 -1.32 -16.72 7.46
C GLU A 19 -0.30 -15.60 7.64
N LEU A 20 0.86 -15.87 8.23
CA LEU A 20 1.80 -14.82 8.61
C LEU A 20 2.72 -14.42 7.45
N PHE A 21 3.06 -13.14 7.38
CA PHE A 21 4.19 -12.68 6.58
C PHE A 21 5.49 -13.19 7.21
N THR A 22 6.23 -14.05 6.52
CA THR A 22 7.54 -14.54 6.98
C THR A 22 8.59 -14.23 5.93
N ARG A 23 9.86 -14.41 6.28
CA ARG A 23 10.93 -14.25 5.29
C ARG A 23 10.82 -15.23 4.12
N ASP A 24 10.17 -16.38 4.33
CA ASP A 24 9.94 -17.39 3.30
C ASP A 24 8.77 -17.05 2.36
N THR A 25 7.89 -16.12 2.75
CA THR A 25 6.75 -15.67 1.92
C THR A 25 7.03 -14.38 1.16
N ILE A 26 8.25 -13.82 1.26
CA ILE A 26 8.67 -12.68 0.42
C ILE A 26 8.66 -13.14 -1.05
N VAL A 27 7.77 -12.53 -1.84
CA VAL A 27 7.61 -12.82 -3.28
C VAL A 27 8.60 -12.04 -4.15
N THR A 28 9.20 -10.99 -3.59
CA THR A 28 10.37 -10.32 -4.16
C THR A 28 11.64 -10.64 -3.37
N GLY A 29 12.78 -10.09 -3.79
CA GLY A 29 14.06 -10.40 -3.16
C GLY A 29 15.27 -9.93 -3.94
N HIS A 30 15.05 -9.15 -5.00
CA HIS A 30 16.10 -8.60 -5.84
C HIS A 30 16.98 -7.65 -5.04
N ARG A 31 18.29 -7.68 -5.31
CA ARG A 31 19.29 -6.85 -4.62
C ARG A 31 20.23 -6.20 -5.61
N GLY A 32 20.84 -5.09 -5.23
CA GLY A 32 21.87 -4.48 -6.05
C GLY A 32 21.36 -4.11 -7.45
N ALA A 33 22.16 -4.44 -8.46
CA ALA A 33 21.81 -4.22 -9.86
C ALA A 33 20.60 -5.05 -10.35
N GLU A 34 20.32 -6.20 -9.71
CA GLU A 34 19.16 -7.03 -10.06
C GLU A 34 17.84 -6.31 -9.79
N LEU A 35 17.76 -5.57 -8.67
CA LEU A 35 16.61 -4.74 -8.34
C LEU A 35 16.34 -3.72 -9.45
N LEU A 36 17.38 -3.01 -9.89
CA LEU A 36 17.25 -2.01 -10.96
C LEU A 36 16.76 -2.65 -12.26
N ALA A 37 17.31 -3.81 -12.61
CA ALA A 37 16.95 -4.53 -13.83
C ALA A 37 15.51 -5.06 -13.78
N ALA A 38 15.09 -5.67 -12.66
CA ALA A 38 13.77 -6.25 -12.50
C ALA A 38 12.64 -5.22 -12.54
N HIS A 39 12.90 -3.99 -12.10
CA HIS A 39 11.92 -2.92 -12.07
C HIS A 39 11.96 -1.98 -13.27
N SER A 40 13.00 -2.07 -14.10
CA SER A 40 13.14 -1.23 -15.29
C SER A 40 11.95 -1.39 -16.23
N GLY A 41 11.25 -0.28 -16.51
CA GLY A 41 10.06 -0.27 -17.35
C GLY A 41 8.78 -0.81 -16.69
N SER A 42 8.83 -1.27 -15.43
CA SER A 42 7.64 -1.70 -14.70
C SER A 42 6.72 -0.52 -14.33
N LYS A 43 5.46 -0.81 -14.03
CA LYS A 43 4.48 0.17 -13.51
C LYS A 43 4.46 0.27 -11.98
N SER A 44 5.47 -0.29 -11.31
CA SER A 44 5.57 -0.26 -9.85
C SER A 44 6.18 1.05 -9.33
N THR A 45 6.04 1.32 -8.03
CA THR A 45 6.74 2.38 -7.30
C THR A 45 8.24 2.42 -7.59
N ILE A 46 8.92 1.29 -7.41
CA ILE A 46 10.36 1.17 -7.71
C ILE A 46 10.62 1.36 -9.21
N GLY A 47 9.70 0.94 -10.08
CA GLY A 47 9.72 1.27 -11.51
C GLY A 47 9.79 2.78 -11.76
N GLY A 48 9.01 3.56 -11.02
CA GLY A 48 9.06 5.03 -11.02
C GLY A 48 10.41 5.58 -10.56
N PHE A 49 10.97 5.03 -9.49
CA PHE A 49 12.31 5.41 -9.00
C PHE A 49 13.40 5.18 -10.05
N VAL A 50 13.36 4.06 -10.79
CA VAL A 50 14.44 3.66 -11.70
C VAL A 50 14.29 4.11 -13.14
N THR A 51 13.09 4.49 -13.57
CA THR A 51 12.82 4.85 -14.98
C THR A 51 13.53 6.14 -15.37
N ASP A 52 14.32 6.11 -16.45
CA ASP A 52 14.92 7.29 -17.08
C ASP A 52 15.51 8.30 -16.07
N PRO A 53 16.51 7.91 -15.24
CA PRO A 53 17.12 8.82 -14.29
C PRO A 53 17.79 9.98 -15.02
N PRO A 54 17.76 11.21 -14.46
CA PRO A 54 18.46 12.35 -15.06
C PRO A 54 19.95 12.10 -15.22
N ASP A 55 20.56 12.74 -16.24
CA ASP A 55 22.00 12.64 -16.48
C ASP A 55 22.81 13.02 -15.23
N GLY A 56 23.75 12.14 -14.86
CA GLY A 56 24.64 12.34 -13.71
C GLY A 56 24.04 11.96 -12.35
N VAL A 57 22.84 11.35 -12.31
CA VAL A 57 22.31 10.68 -11.12
C VAL A 57 22.74 9.21 -11.13
N GLU A 58 23.35 8.73 -10.06
CA GLU A 58 23.67 7.31 -9.87
C GLU A 58 22.59 6.67 -9.00
N LEU A 59 21.89 5.66 -9.53
CA LEU A 59 20.93 4.86 -8.77
C LEU A 59 21.61 3.61 -8.19
N VAL A 60 21.41 3.37 -6.90
CA VAL A 60 21.99 2.25 -6.17
C VAL A 60 20.86 1.37 -5.62
N GLY A 61 20.56 0.26 -6.29
CA GLY A 61 19.59 -0.71 -5.77
C GLY A 61 20.12 -1.39 -4.52
N VAL A 62 19.33 -1.42 -3.45
CA VAL A 62 19.72 -2.06 -2.18
C VAL A 62 19.00 -3.40 -2.05
N ILE A 63 17.69 -3.35 -1.85
CA ILE A 63 16.82 -4.52 -1.66
C ILE A 63 15.38 -4.14 -1.99
N ASP A 64 14.62 -5.08 -2.54
CA ASP A 64 13.15 -5.04 -2.60
C ASP A 64 12.61 -6.31 -1.92
N ALA A 65 11.93 -6.14 -0.79
CA ALA A 65 11.33 -7.22 -0.02
C ALA A 65 9.83 -6.94 0.18
N ARG A 66 9.00 -7.68 -0.57
CA ARG A 66 7.54 -7.58 -0.55
C ARG A 66 6.90 -8.94 -0.49
N ALA A 67 5.75 -9.02 0.16
CA ALA A 67 4.87 -10.17 0.16
C ALA A 67 3.46 -9.77 -0.27
N VAL A 68 2.65 -10.76 -0.63
CA VAL A 68 1.20 -10.58 -0.78
C VAL A 68 0.61 -10.20 0.59
N PRO A 69 -0.43 -9.37 0.66
CA PRO A 69 -1.11 -9.05 1.92
C PRO A 69 -1.43 -10.30 2.74
N SER A 70 -1.15 -10.25 4.04
CA SER A 70 -1.31 -11.39 4.95
C SER A 70 -1.25 -10.91 6.42
N GLY A 71 -1.11 -11.84 7.36
CA GLY A 71 -0.95 -11.60 8.78
C GLY A 71 0.39 -10.97 9.18
N PRO A 72 0.53 -10.58 10.45
CA PRO A 72 1.69 -9.83 10.93
C PRO A 72 2.99 -10.60 10.82
N MET A 73 4.09 -9.88 10.59
CA MET A 73 5.42 -10.47 10.51
C MET A 73 5.93 -10.84 11.91
N PRO A 74 6.40 -12.08 12.15
CA PRO A 74 7.02 -12.45 13.42
C PRO A 74 8.21 -11.54 13.76
N ALA A 75 8.37 -11.18 15.03
CA ALA A 75 9.38 -10.20 15.47
C ALA A 75 10.81 -10.60 15.05
N ALA A 76 11.15 -11.89 15.14
CA ALA A 76 12.47 -12.40 14.75
C ALA A 76 12.73 -12.27 13.24
N ASP A 77 11.71 -12.52 12.43
CA ASP A 77 11.78 -12.39 10.97
C ASP A 77 11.91 -10.94 10.56
N PHE A 78 11.12 -10.05 11.18
CA PHE A 78 11.19 -8.62 10.94
C PHE A 78 12.56 -8.06 11.31
N ALA A 79 13.07 -8.37 12.50
CA ALA A 79 14.40 -7.95 12.94
C ALA A 79 15.50 -8.43 11.99
N ALA A 80 15.46 -9.69 11.56
CA ALA A 80 16.45 -10.23 10.63
C ALA A 80 16.38 -9.57 9.24
N GLN A 81 15.18 -9.25 8.75
CA GLN A 81 15.00 -8.55 7.47
C GLN A 81 15.42 -7.07 7.56
N LEU A 82 15.18 -6.43 8.71
CA LEU A 82 15.60 -5.07 9.01
C LEU A 82 17.13 -4.95 9.10
N ASP A 83 17.78 -5.91 9.77
CA ASP A 83 19.24 -5.99 9.85
C ASP A 83 19.87 -6.22 8.48
N LEU A 84 19.32 -7.14 7.67
CA LEU A 84 19.75 -7.35 6.29
C LEU A 84 19.64 -6.07 5.45
N THR A 85 18.51 -5.36 5.56
CA THR A 85 18.29 -4.09 4.85
C THR A 85 19.35 -3.05 5.26
N ALA A 86 19.62 -2.93 6.56
CA ALA A 86 20.61 -2.00 7.09
C ALA A 86 22.04 -2.34 6.65
N GLU A 87 22.42 -3.62 6.67
CA GLU A 87 23.72 -4.10 6.21
C GLU A 87 23.96 -3.80 4.73
N LEU A 88 22.97 -4.09 3.88
CA LEU A 88 23.05 -3.82 2.44
C LEU A 88 23.11 -2.32 2.14
N LEU A 89 22.34 -1.51 2.85
CA LEU A 89 22.37 -0.05 2.71
C LEU A 89 23.71 0.53 3.15
N ALA A 90 24.28 0.04 4.27
CA ALA A 90 25.62 0.45 4.71
C ALA A 90 26.70 0.04 3.68
N ALA A 91 26.58 -1.15 3.08
CA ALA A 91 27.50 -1.65 2.07
C ALA A 91 27.43 -0.86 0.74
N ALA A 92 26.33 -0.15 0.46
CA ALA A 92 26.19 0.74 -0.69
C ALA A 92 27.11 1.98 -0.61
N GLY A 93 27.69 2.24 0.57
CA GLY A 93 28.54 3.40 0.84
C GLY A 93 27.75 4.70 0.97
N PRO A 94 28.44 5.85 1.05
CA PRO A 94 27.78 7.15 1.22
C PRO A 94 26.83 7.48 0.06
N VAL A 95 25.60 7.87 0.39
CA VAL A 95 24.57 8.29 -0.57
C VAL A 95 24.09 9.70 -0.25
N ASP A 96 23.60 10.41 -1.26
CA ASP A 96 23.06 11.76 -1.14
C ASP A 96 21.54 11.75 -0.86
N GLY A 97 20.87 10.64 -1.16
CA GLY A 97 19.46 10.43 -0.85
C GLY A 97 19.04 8.96 -0.83
N VAL A 98 17.86 8.71 -0.25
CA VAL A 98 17.20 7.40 -0.26
C VAL A 98 15.78 7.55 -0.80
N LEU A 99 15.41 6.66 -1.72
CA LEU A 99 14.03 6.43 -2.14
C LEU A 99 13.54 5.14 -1.48
N LEU A 100 12.49 5.27 -0.68
CA LEU A 100 11.92 4.20 0.13
C LEU A 100 10.54 3.81 -0.40
N SER A 101 10.36 2.54 -0.77
CA SER A 101 9.05 1.95 -1.06
C SER A 101 8.57 1.20 0.18
N ILE A 102 7.58 1.77 0.85
CA ILE A 102 6.88 1.18 2.00
C ILE A 102 5.41 0.96 1.64
N HIS A 103 4.66 0.24 2.48
CA HIS A 103 3.22 0.14 2.29
C HIS A 103 2.51 1.24 3.07
N GLY A 104 2.93 1.45 4.32
CA GLY A 104 2.24 2.29 5.30
C GLY A 104 1.12 1.58 6.06
N ALA A 105 0.97 0.26 5.91
CA ALA A 105 0.04 -0.57 6.67
C ALA A 105 0.71 -1.86 7.18
N MET A 106 2.04 -1.83 7.35
CA MET A 106 2.80 -2.97 7.86
C MET A 106 2.69 -3.03 9.38
N VAL A 107 2.25 -4.17 9.90
CA VAL A 107 2.23 -4.48 11.33
C VAL A 107 3.11 -5.70 11.58
N THR A 108 3.87 -5.67 12.66
CA THR A 108 4.69 -6.81 13.13
C THR A 108 4.17 -7.28 14.48
N GLU A 109 4.61 -8.46 14.91
CA GLU A 109 4.26 -9.02 16.23
C GLU A 109 4.56 -8.04 17.39
N ASP A 110 5.62 -7.24 17.26
CA ASP A 110 6.14 -6.36 18.30
C ASP A 110 6.03 -4.86 18.00
N ALA A 111 5.63 -4.46 16.78
CA ALA A 111 5.46 -3.07 16.37
C ALA A 111 4.15 -2.87 15.61
N PRO A 112 3.22 -2.04 16.12
CA PRO A 112 1.99 -1.69 15.41
C PRO A 112 2.24 -0.82 14.18
N ASP A 113 3.42 -0.22 14.05
CA ASP A 113 3.85 0.58 12.90
C ASP A 113 5.22 0.09 12.41
N GLY A 114 5.20 -0.93 11.55
CA GLY A 114 6.40 -1.51 10.97
C GLY A 114 7.09 -0.55 9.99
N ASP A 115 6.33 0.27 9.26
CA ASP A 115 6.85 1.22 8.28
C ASP A 115 7.68 2.32 8.95
N THR A 116 7.26 2.84 10.10
CA THR A 116 8.07 3.77 10.90
C THR A 116 9.37 3.13 11.37
N VAL A 117 9.34 1.87 11.81
CA VAL A 117 10.57 1.17 12.24
C VAL A 117 11.54 0.98 11.08
N ILE A 118 11.03 0.67 9.88
CA ILE A 118 11.84 0.60 8.65
C ILE A 118 12.47 1.96 8.35
N ALA A 119 11.66 3.03 8.29
CA ALA A 119 12.15 4.37 7.98
C ALA A 119 13.18 4.86 9.01
N ALA A 120 12.94 4.61 10.30
CA ALA A 120 13.87 4.94 11.38
C ALA A 120 15.19 4.18 11.25
N ARG A 121 15.16 2.90 10.87
CA ARG A 121 16.40 2.13 10.63
C ARG A 121 17.18 2.67 9.43
N VAL A 122 16.50 3.00 8.34
CA VAL A 122 17.13 3.63 7.17
C VAL A 122 17.81 4.93 7.59
N ARG A 123 17.08 5.81 8.30
CA ARG A 123 17.60 7.08 8.84
C ARG A 123 18.83 6.88 9.73
N GLN A 124 18.84 5.87 10.59
CA GLN A 124 19.99 5.55 11.44
C GLN A 124 21.24 5.18 10.63
N VAL A 125 21.08 4.47 9.51
CA VAL A 125 22.21 4.05 8.67
C VAL A 125 22.79 5.22 7.86
N VAL A 126 21.93 6.03 7.25
CA VAL A 126 22.38 7.10 6.32
C VAL A 126 22.66 8.44 7.02
N GLY A 127 22.13 8.62 8.23
CA GLY A 127 22.31 9.83 9.03
C GLY A 127 21.25 10.92 8.78
N PRO A 128 21.26 11.98 9.60
CA PRO A 128 20.24 13.03 9.58
C PRO A 128 20.33 13.94 8.34
N ASP A 129 21.51 14.05 7.73
CA ASP A 129 21.75 15.01 6.63
C ASP A 129 21.38 14.46 5.26
N VAL A 130 21.15 13.15 5.12
CA VAL A 130 20.74 12.52 3.86
C VAL A 130 19.24 12.75 3.65
N ALA A 131 18.78 13.07 2.44
CA ALA A 131 17.34 13.23 2.19
C ALA A 131 16.66 11.86 2.02
N ILE A 132 15.48 11.65 2.61
CA ILE A 132 14.71 10.40 2.45
C ILE A 132 13.32 10.75 1.89
N GLY A 133 13.05 10.29 0.67
CA GLY A 133 11.72 10.34 0.07
C GLY A 133 11.10 8.95 0.10
N ALA A 134 9.83 8.87 0.50
CA ALA A 134 9.09 7.61 0.50
C ALA A 134 7.86 7.68 -0.41
N VAL A 135 7.43 6.51 -0.86
CA VAL A 135 6.11 6.29 -1.46
C VAL A 135 5.42 5.22 -0.64
N ALA A 136 4.15 5.46 -0.32
CA ALA A 136 3.28 4.56 0.42
C ALA A 136 2.00 4.29 -0.38
N ASP A 137 1.27 3.25 0.01
CA ASP A 137 -0.05 2.97 -0.52
C ASP A 137 -1.08 3.99 -0.01
N MET A 138 -2.17 4.21 -0.77
CA MET A 138 -3.30 5.04 -0.33
C MET A 138 -4.01 4.42 0.89
N HIS A 139 -3.98 3.09 1.03
CA HIS A 139 -4.56 2.39 2.17
C HIS A 139 -3.70 2.49 3.45
N ALA A 140 -2.59 3.22 3.44
CA ALA A 140 -1.75 3.35 4.60
C ALA A 140 -2.50 3.93 5.83
N ASN A 141 -2.23 3.35 7.00
CA ASN A 141 -2.60 3.88 8.30
C ASN A 141 -1.37 4.62 8.84
N LEU A 142 -1.36 5.95 8.78
CA LEU A 142 -0.19 6.75 9.14
C LEU A 142 -0.30 7.39 10.51
N ASP A 143 0.85 7.54 11.17
CA ASP A 143 1.04 8.34 12.37
C ASP A 143 2.22 9.30 12.20
N HIS A 144 2.27 10.35 13.03
CA HIS A 144 3.30 11.38 13.01
C HIS A 144 4.76 10.86 13.12
N PRO A 145 5.08 9.80 13.90
CA PRO A 145 6.45 9.30 13.99
C PRO A 145 7.09 8.89 12.67
N LEU A 146 6.30 8.46 11.67
CA LEU A 146 6.80 8.16 10.33
C LEU A 146 7.34 9.43 9.66
N LEU A 147 6.60 10.54 9.76
CA LEU A 147 6.96 11.82 9.15
C LEU A 147 8.27 12.35 9.73
N ASP A 148 8.57 12.09 11.00
CA ASP A 148 9.84 12.49 11.63
C ASP A 148 11.08 11.79 11.00
N GLN A 149 10.89 10.68 10.28
CA GLN A 149 11.97 9.96 9.61
C GLN A 149 12.18 10.40 8.17
N LEU A 150 11.20 11.08 7.58
CA LEU A 150 11.09 11.34 6.14
C LEU A 150 11.18 12.83 5.82
N ASP A 151 11.65 13.13 4.62
CA ASP A 151 11.65 14.50 4.07
C ASP A 151 10.49 14.72 3.10
N LEU A 152 10.03 13.64 2.49
CA LEU A 152 8.94 13.58 1.54
C LEU A 152 8.21 12.25 1.71
N LEU A 153 6.88 12.27 1.57
CA LEU A 153 6.06 11.08 1.48
C LEU A 153 4.99 11.32 0.42
N PHE A 154 4.96 10.44 -0.58
CA PHE A 154 4.03 10.49 -1.72
C PHE A 154 3.13 9.25 -1.69
N PRO A 155 1.95 9.30 -1.05
CA PRO A 155 0.94 8.24 -1.14
C PRO A 155 0.43 8.08 -2.56
N PHE A 156 -0.13 6.92 -2.91
CA PHE A 156 -0.92 6.77 -4.15
C PHE A 156 -2.13 7.71 -4.14
N GLN A 157 -2.58 8.10 -5.33
CA GLN A 157 -3.74 8.97 -5.55
C GLN A 157 -4.90 8.26 -6.27
N THR A 158 -4.76 6.96 -6.61
CA THR A 158 -5.83 6.18 -7.24
C THR A 158 -6.10 4.86 -6.54
N ASN A 159 -7.36 4.45 -6.51
CA ASN A 159 -7.83 3.11 -6.18
C ASN A 159 -8.92 2.70 -7.19
N PRO A 160 -8.74 1.64 -8.00
CA PRO A 160 -7.57 0.74 -8.04
C PRO A 160 -6.25 1.44 -8.38
N HIS A 161 -5.14 0.98 -7.77
CA HIS A 161 -3.82 1.61 -7.93
C HIS A 161 -3.28 1.48 -9.35
N VAL A 162 -3.33 2.57 -10.11
CA VAL A 162 -2.80 2.65 -11.49
C VAL A 162 -1.67 3.67 -11.65
N ASP A 163 -1.35 4.41 -10.59
CA ASP A 163 -0.43 5.56 -10.56
C ASP A 163 0.88 5.29 -9.79
N ALA A 164 1.15 4.06 -9.35
CA ALA A 164 2.30 3.76 -8.50
C ALA A 164 3.65 4.19 -9.11
N ARG A 165 3.82 4.07 -10.44
CA ARG A 165 5.04 4.50 -11.14
C ARG A 165 5.17 6.02 -11.15
N GLU A 166 4.09 6.71 -11.40
CA GLU A 166 3.99 8.16 -11.45
C GLU A 166 4.39 8.75 -10.10
N ARG A 167 3.84 8.22 -9.01
CA ARG A 167 4.19 8.61 -7.64
C ARG A 167 5.66 8.34 -7.30
N GLY A 168 6.22 7.23 -7.78
CA GLY A 168 7.65 6.96 -7.69
C GLY A 168 8.51 8.01 -8.40
N LEU A 169 8.12 8.42 -9.61
CA LEU A 169 8.82 9.44 -10.39
C LEU A 169 8.76 10.82 -9.71
N GLU A 170 7.60 11.20 -9.19
CA GLU A 170 7.38 12.46 -8.46
C GLU A 170 8.23 12.52 -7.19
N CYS A 171 8.22 11.46 -6.39
CA CYS A 171 9.05 11.35 -5.19
C CYS A 171 10.54 11.49 -5.50
N ARG A 172 11.05 10.81 -6.54
CA ARG A 172 12.44 10.99 -6.99
C ARG A 172 12.73 12.42 -7.41
N THR A 173 11.83 13.03 -8.17
CA THR A 173 12.01 14.38 -8.70
C THR A 173 12.11 15.38 -7.55
N ALA A 174 11.18 15.32 -6.60
CA ALA A 174 11.21 16.16 -5.39
C ALA A 174 12.44 15.89 -4.51
N LEU A 175 12.87 14.62 -4.37
CA LEU A 175 14.10 14.29 -3.63
C LEU A 175 15.34 14.95 -4.25
N LEU A 176 15.45 14.93 -5.58
CA LEU A 176 16.54 15.58 -6.30
C LEU A 176 16.49 17.11 -6.18
N GLU A 177 15.30 17.71 -6.09
CA GLU A 177 15.16 19.14 -5.77
C GLU A 177 15.70 19.47 -4.38
N ILE A 178 15.42 18.64 -3.37
CA ILE A 178 15.97 18.82 -2.01
C ILE A 178 17.50 18.75 -2.06
N ILE A 179 18.07 17.75 -2.74
CA ILE A 179 19.52 17.57 -2.84
C ILE A 179 20.17 18.74 -3.60
N GLY A 180 19.55 19.23 -4.67
CA GLY A 180 20.09 20.31 -5.48
C GLY A 180 19.99 21.69 -4.82
N SER A 181 18.90 21.96 -4.09
CA SER A 181 18.63 23.27 -3.47
C SER A 181 19.09 23.36 -2.01
N GLY A 182 19.21 22.23 -1.31
CA GLY A 182 19.41 22.15 0.13
C GLY A 182 18.19 22.55 0.96
N GLN A 183 17.04 22.84 0.33
CA GLN A 183 15.81 23.24 1.02
C GLN A 183 14.93 22.02 1.27
N ARG A 184 14.53 21.81 2.52
CA ARG A 184 13.60 20.74 2.92
C ARG A 184 12.20 21.34 3.14
N PRO A 185 11.15 20.78 2.53
CA PRO A 185 9.77 21.20 2.80
C PRO A 185 9.34 20.73 4.19
N GLY A 186 8.13 21.11 4.61
CA GLY A 186 7.48 20.53 5.78
C GLY A 186 6.26 19.72 5.39
N MET A 187 6.02 18.64 6.13
CA MET A 187 4.83 17.81 6.01
C MET A 187 3.88 18.04 7.18
N ALA A 188 2.59 17.83 6.94
CA ALA A 188 1.58 17.74 7.99
C ALA A 188 0.59 16.62 7.66
N LEU A 189 0.22 15.87 8.69
CA LEU A 189 -0.76 14.79 8.64
C LEU A 189 -1.95 15.19 9.52
N GLU A 190 -3.14 15.27 8.94
CA GLU A 190 -4.39 15.48 9.68
C GLU A 190 -5.18 14.16 9.64
N GLN A 191 -5.26 13.48 10.78
CA GLN A 191 -6.03 12.24 10.91
C GLN A 191 -7.51 12.55 11.09
N VAL A 192 -8.36 11.87 10.32
CA VAL A 192 -9.80 11.94 10.45
C VAL A 192 -10.28 10.67 11.16
N PRO A 193 -11.08 10.78 12.23
CA PRO A 193 -11.60 9.61 12.96
C PRO A 193 -12.72 8.92 12.17
N LEU A 194 -12.39 8.40 10.99
CA LEU A 194 -13.28 7.79 10.02
C LEU A 194 -12.61 6.55 9.43
N VAL A 195 -13.30 5.42 9.50
CA VAL A 195 -12.94 4.19 8.80
C VAL A 195 -13.90 4.02 7.64
N VAL A 196 -13.36 3.72 6.47
CA VAL A 196 -14.14 3.48 5.24
C VAL A 196 -13.99 2.02 4.84
N THR A 197 -15.09 1.41 4.41
CA THR A 197 -15.06 0.04 3.89
C THR A 197 -14.60 0.05 2.44
N ILE A 198 -13.95 -1.03 2.00
CA ILE A 198 -13.42 -1.14 0.63
C ILE A 198 -14.45 -0.91 -0.49
N THR A 199 -15.75 -1.08 -0.22
CA THR A 199 -16.83 -0.77 -1.17
C THR A 199 -17.04 0.72 -1.45
N LYS A 200 -16.37 1.61 -0.70
CA LYS A 200 -16.45 3.08 -0.84
C LYS A 200 -15.08 3.73 -1.07
N GLN A 201 -14.06 2.91 -1.32
CA GLN A 201 -12.69 3.33 -1.56
C GLN A 201 -12.38 3.53 -3.07
N ASP A 202 -13.35 3.31 -3.97
CA ASP A 202 -13.14 3.53 -5.40
C ASP A 202 -13.07 5.03 -5.73
N THR A 203 -11.87 5.46 -6.14
CA THR A 203 -11.53 6.85 -6.45
C THR A 203 -12.22 7.43 -7.67
N ASP A 204 -12.81 6.61 -8.54
CA ASP A 204 -13.61 7.06 -9.68
C ASP A 204 -15.07 7.33 -9.31
N THR A 205 -15.48 7.02 -8.07
CA THR A 205 -16.86 7.16 -7.60
C THR A 205 -17.02 8.25 -6.55
N GLN A 206 -18.23 8.80 -6.45
CA GLN A 206 -18.54 9.78 -5.40
C GLN A 206 -18.72 9.07 -4.04
N PRO A 207 -18.27 9.68 -2.93
CA PRO A 207 -17.70 11.03 -2.84
C PRO A 207 -16.17 11.10 -3.03
N MET A 208 -15.46 9.97 -3.11
CA MET A 208 -13.98 9.94 -3.22
C MET A 208 -13.46 10.76 -4.40
N ARG A 209 -14.10 10.63 -5.57
CA ARG A 209 -13.76 11.42 -6.75
C ARG A 209 -13.78 12.93 -6.48
N GLY A 210 -14.83 13.42 -5.80
CA GLY A 210 -14.95 14.84 -5.46
C GLY A 210 -13.89 15.30 -4.46
N LEU A 211 -13.47 14.42 -3.55
CA LEU A 211 -12.40 14.71 -2.60
C LEU A 211 -11.03 14.79 -3.28
N LEU A 212 -10.74 13.91 -4.26
CA LEU A 212 -9.53 13.99 -5.06
C LEU A 212 -9.52 15.23 -5.96
N ASP A 213 -10.63 15.56 -6.62
CA ASP A 213 -10.75 16.80 -7.39
C ASP A 213 -10.47 18.04 -6.50
N ALA A 214 -10.82 17.99 -5.20
CA ALA A 214 -10.50 19.04 -4.23
C ALA A 214 -9.02 19.04 -3.82
N ALA A 215 -8.42 17.86 -3.63
CA ALA A 215 -6.98 17.71 -3.39
C ALA A 215 -6.15 18.31 -4.54
N GLU A 216 -6.48 17.96 -5.79
CA GLU A 216 -5.83 18.48 -7.01
C GLU A 216 -5.90 20.01 -7.08
N GLN A 217 -7.03 20.62 -6.70
CA GLN A 217 -7.18 22.08 -6.65
C GLN A 217 -6.31 22.73 -5.57
N LEU A 218 -6.14 22.06 -4.42
CA LEU A 218 -5.27 22.53 -3.34
C LEU A 218 -3.80 22.44 -3.74
N GLU A 219 -3.41 21.41 -4.49
CA GLU A 219 -2.05 21.27 -5.04
C GLU A 219 -1.64 22.42 -5.96
N GLN A 220 -2.60 23.07 -6.64
CA GLN A 220 -2.30 24.23 -7.49
C GLN A 220 -1.96 25.52 -6.72
N ARG A 221 -2.05 25.52 -5.38
CA ARG A 221 -1.72 26.69 -4.57
C ARG A 221 -0.21 26.87 -4.45
N ASP A 222 0.22 28.14 -4.45
CA ASP A 222 1.62 28.50 -4.30
C ASP A 222 2.25 27.83 -3.07
N GLY A 223 3.35 27.11 -3.29
CA GLY A 223 4.13 26.47 -2.22
C GLY A 223 3.71 25.04 -1.86
N VAL A 224 2.55 24.57 -2.30
CA VAL A 224 2.13 23.17 -2.12
C VAL A 224 2.93 22.26 -3.06
N ILE A 225 3.43 21.15 -2.54
CA ILE A 225 4.17 20.14 -3.30
C ILE A 225 3.28 18.93 -3.59
N ASP A 226 2.49 18.50 -2.61
CA ASP A 226 1.63 17.32 -2.69
C ASP A 226 0.48 17.44 -1.68
N VAL A 227 -0.72 16.99 -2.07
CA VAL A 227 -1.90 16.84 -1.21
C VAL A 227 -2.49 15.47 -1.47
N SER A 228 -2.32 14.56 -0.52
CA SER A 228 -2.79 13.19 -0.65
C SER A 228 -3.84 12.85 0.41
N ILE A 229 -4.85 12.09 0.01
CA ILE A 229 -5.81 11.46 0.91
C ILE A 229 -5.39 10.01 1.08
N LEU A 230 -5.23 9.58 2.32
CA LEU A 230 -5.06 8.18 2.66
C LEU A 230 -6.40 7.64 3.17
N GLU A 231 -6.84 6.53 2.61
CA GLU A 231 -8.14 5.94 2.90
C GLU A 231 -8.12 5.04 4.15
N GLY A 232 -6.91 4.67 4.59
CA GLY A 232 -6.69 3.75 5.70
C GLY A 232 -7.01 2.29 5.34
N PHE A 233 -6.46 1.38 6.15
CA PHE A 233 -6.63 -0.06 5.98
C PHE A 233 -7.44 -0.64 7.15
N PRO A 234 -8.72 -1.00 6.94
CA PRO A 234 -9.66 -1.34 8.02
C PRO A 234 -9.38 -2.68 8.71
N TYR A 235 -8.46 -3.51 8.18
CA TYR A 235 -8.18 -4.84 8.72
C TYR A 235 -6.94 -4.87 9.65
N ALA A 236 -6.41 -3.69 10.03
CA ALA A 236 -5.34 -3.54 11.00
C ALA A 236 -5.85 -3.01 12.36
N ASP A 237 -5.58 -3.73 13.44
CA ASP A 237 -5.84 -3.31 14.82
C ASP A 237 -4.70 -2.41 15.33
N VAL A 238 -4.74 -1.14 14.91
CA VAL A 238 -3.73 -0.11 15.27
C VAL A 238 -4.40 1.16 15.81
N ALA A 239 -3.71 1.87 16.69
CA ALA A 239 -4.26 3.05 17.38
C ALA A 239 -4.52 4.25 16.45
N PHE A 240 -3.82 4.32 15.32
CA PHE A 240 -3.89 5.37 14.30
C PHE A 240 -4.70 4.96 13.07
N LEU A 241 -5.57 3.95 13.20
CA LEU A 241 -6.49 3.51 12.16
C LEU A 241 -7.42 4.65 11.71
N GLY A 242 -7.48 4.89 10.40
CA GLY A 242 -8.47 5.77 9.79
C GLY A 242 -7.95 6.51 8.56
N MET A 243 -8.87 7.24 7.92
CA MET A 243 -8.50 8.14 6.83
C MET A 243 -7.63 9.29 7.35
N SER A 244 -6.75 9.80 6.50
CA SER A 244 -5.96 10.98 6.81
C SER A 244 -5.69 11.83 5.58
N VAL A 245 -5.35 13.09 5.81
CA VAL A 245 -4.86 14.00 4.77
C VAL A 245 -3.41 14.31 5.05
N LEU A 246 -2.55 14.04 4.08
CA LEU A 246 -1.13 14.38 4.12
C LEU A 246 -0.88 15.54 3.14
N VAL A 247 -0.20 16.58 3.62
CA VAL A 247 0.24 17.68 2.77
C VAL A 247 1.74 17.91 2.92
N THR A 248 2.41 18.17 1.81
CA THR A 248 3.78 18.66 1.76
C THR A 248 3.81 20.10 1.25
N HIS A 249 4.51 21.00 1.95
CA HIS A 249 4.56 22.43 1.64
C HIS A 249 5.99 23.01 1.75
N ARG A 250 6.40 23.84 0.79
CA ARG A 250 7.73 24.48 0.72
C ARG A 250 7.99 25.40 1.91
N ASP A 251 6.98 26.15 2.36
CA ASP A 251 7.08 27.06 3.51
C ASP A 251 7.02 26.38 4.89
N GLY A 252 7.01 25.04 4.95
CA GLY A 252 7.10 24.27 6.18
C GLY A 252 5.78 23.73 6.73
N ALA A 253 5.87 22.99 7.84
CA ALA A 253 4.79 22.18 8.38
C ALA A 253 3.54 22.97 8.78
N ALA A 254 3.68 24.21 9.24
CA ALA A 254 2.53 25.04 9.61
C ALA A 254 1.67 25.44 8.40
N ALA A 255 2.29 25.63 7.22
CA ALA A 255 1.55 25.90 5.99
C ALA A 255 0.89 24.62 5.45
N ALA A 256 1.60 23.48 5.53
CA ALA A 256 1.03 22.17 5.21
C ALA A 256 -0.20 21.84 6.08
N ASP A 257 -0.10 22.08 7.39
CA ASP A 257 -1.17 21.81 8.38
C ASP A 257 -2.45 22.58 8.07
N ALA A 258 -2.33 23.84 7.64
CA ALA A 258 -3.49 24.65 7.26
C ALA A 258 -4.25 24.05 6.06
N VAL A 259 -3.52 23.57 5.04
CA VAL A 259 -4.11 22.92 3.85
C VAL A 259 -4.68 21.56 4.22
N ALA A 260 -3.98 20.76 5.02
CA ALA A 260 -4.42 19.44 5.46
C ALA A 260 -5.76 19.52 6.20
N LYS A 261 -5.88 20.47 7.13
CA LYS A 261 -7.13 20.71 7.89
C LYS A 261 -8.28 21.19 7.02
N GLU A 262 -8.01 21.96 5.96
CA GLU A 262 -9.04 22.40 5.02
C GLU A 262 -9.66 21.20 4.29
N LEU A 263 -8.84 20.30 3.75
CA LEU A 263 -9.34 19.11 3.05
C LEU A 263 -9.93 18.08 4.02
N ALA A 264 -9.32 17.87 5.18
CA ALA A 264 -9.84 16.96 6.21
C ALA A 264 -11.24 17.38 6.67
N LEU A 265 -11.52 18.69 6.75
CA LEU A 265 -12.85 19.18 7.04
C LEU A 265 -13.86 18.85 5.93
N GLN A 266 -13.46 18.93 4.66
CA GLN A 266 -14.32 18.55 3.52
C GLN A 266 -14.60 17.04 3.54
N LEU A 267 -13.58 16.23 3.77
CA LEU A 267 -13.68 14.77 3.96
C LEU A 267 -14.66 14.46 5.11
N TRP A 268 -14.51 15.12 6.26
CA TRP A 268 -15.41 14.93 7.40
C TRP A 268 -16.86 15.31 7.10
N GLN A 269 -17.10 16.30 6.23
CA GLN A 269 -18.46 16.72 5.87
C GLN A 269 -19.20 15.67 5.03
N VAL A 270 -18.49 14.88 4.23
CA VAL A 270 -19.06 13.83 3.37
C VAL A 270 -19.00 12.43 3.98
N ARG A 271 -18.56 12.29 5.23
CA ARG A 271 -18.33 10.98 5.90
C ARG A 271 -19.55 10.04 5.92
N GLU A 272 -20.77 10.58 5.91
CA GLU A 272 -21.99 9.76 5.90
C GLU A 272 -22.21 9.11 4.52
N ASP A 273 -21.72 9.73 3.45
CA ASP A 273 -21.79 9.19 2.08
C ASP A 273 -20.70 8.14 1.80
N LEU A 274 -19.68 8.07 2.68
CA LEU A 274 -18.62 7.06 2.68
C LEU A 274 -19.02 5.77 3.43
N GLN A 275 -20.29 5.63 3.84
CA GLN A 275 -20.80 4.39 4.41
C GLN A 275 -21.09 3.36 3.30
N GLY A 276 -20.45 2.19 3.39
CA GLY A 276 -20.58 1.12 2.41
C GLY A 276 -21.93 0.41 2.42
N ASP A 277 -22.39 0.02 1.24
CA ASP A 277 -23.48 -0.92 1.04
C ASP A 277 -23.04 -2.06 0.11
N GLY A 278 -23.83 -3.14 0.11
CA GLY A 278 -23.60 -4.32 -0.69
C GLY A 278 -24.86 -5.18 -0.71
N LEU A 279 -24.97 -6.05 -1.71
CA LEU A 279 -26.05 -7.03 -1.72
C LEU A 279 -25.77 -8.14 -0.71
N ALA A 280 -26.79 -8.54 0.04
CA ALA A 280 -26.72 -9.78 0.79
C ALA A 280 -26.46 -10.95 -0.17
N VAL A 281 -25.66 -11.93 0.24
CA VAL A 281 -25.23 -13.06 -0.61
C VAL A 281 -26.38 -13.72 -1.40
N PRO A 282 -27.55 -14.03 -0.80
CA PRO A 282 -28.67 -14.59 -1.56
C PRO A 282 -29.21 -13.66 -2.65
N ASP A 283 -29.25 -12.35 -2.40
CA ASP A 283 -29.70 -11.35 -3.37
C ASP A 283 -28.67 -11.15 -4.49
N ALA A 284 -27.38 -11.15 -4.15
CA ALA A 284 -26.29 -11.07 -5.12
C ALA A 284 -26.32 -12.24 -6.11
N VAL A 285 -26.51 -13.46 -5.62
CA VAL A 285 -26.63 -14.67 -6.47
C VAL A 285 -27.89 -14.59 -7.34
N ARG A 286 -29.04 -14.17 -6.79
CA ARG A 286 -30.27 -13.99 -7.58
C ARG A 286 -30.08 -12.95 -8.69
N ALA A 287 -29.45 -11.83 -8.39
CA ALA A 287 -29.15 -10.78 -9.36
C ALA A 287 -28.22 -11.29 -10.47
N ALA A 288 -27.17 -12.04 -10.11
CA ALA A 288 -26.24 -12.63 -11.08
C ALA A 288 -26.94 -13.62 -12.02
N VAL A 289 -27.81 -14.49 -11.50
CA VAL A 289 -28.58 -15.47 -12.31
C VAL A 289 -29.57 -14.77 -13.23
N ALA A 290 -30.18 -13.67 -12.79
CA ALA A 290 -31.13 -12.88 -13.57
C ALA A 290 -30.47 -11.92 -14.58
N SER A 291 -29.14 -11.75 -14.54
CA SER A 291 -28.43 -10.81 -15.40
C SER A 291 -28.55 -11.18 -16.88
N GLU A 292 -28.87 -10.18 -17.71
CA GLU A 292 -28.90 -10.30 -19.17
C GLU A 292 -27.50 -10.15 -19.81
N ALA A 293 -26.46 -9.88 -19.01
CA ALA A 293 -25.08 -9.64 -19.47
C ALA A 293 -24.05 -10.60 -18.82
N PRO A 294 -24.06 -11.90 -19.14
CA PRO A 294 -23.05 -12.85 -18.67
C PRO A 294 -21.72 -12.73 -19.44
N PRO A 295 -20.57 -13.13 -18.83
CA PRO A 295 -20.44 -13.66 -17.47
C PRO A 295 -20.57 -12.56 -16.39
N VAL A 296 -21.14 -12.92 -15.25
CA VAL A 296 -21.22 -12.05 -14.07
C VAL A 296 -20.10 -12.44 -13.10
N LEU A 297 -19.37 -11.44 -12.61
CA LEU A 297 -18.38 -11.61 -11.56
C LEU A 297 -19.01 -11.28 -10.20
N LEU A 298 -19.09 -12.28 -9.32
CA LEU A 298 -19.44 -12.08 -7.92
C LEU A 298 -18.15 -11.96 -7.12
N LEU A 299 -17.96 -10.82 -6.46
CA LEU A 299 -16.79 -10.54 -5.64
C LEU A 299 -17.17 -10.73 -4.18
N ASP A 300 -16.46 -11.64 -3.49
CA ASP A 300 -16.57 -11.78 -2.04
C ASP A 300 -15.76 -10.67 -1.37
N VAL A 301 -16.45 -9.63 -0.91
CA VAL A 301 -15.81 -8.51 -0.22
C VAL A 301 -15.33 -8.91 1.18
N GLY A 302 -15.93 -9.94 1.79
CA GLY A 302 -15.58 -10.42 3.13
C GLY A 302 -14.32 -11.30 3.15
N ASP A 303 -13.97 -11.90 2.01
CA ASP A 303 -12.78 -12.74 1.83
C ASP A 303 -11.94 -12.24 0.65
N ASN A 304 -11.45 -11.00 0.80
CA ASN A 304 -10.59 -10.34 -0.17
C ASN A 304 -9.09 -10.64 0.10
N ILE A 305 -8.48 -11.45 -0.78
CA ILE A 305 -7.02 -11.75 -0.77
C ILE A 305 -6.19 -10.45 -0.81
N GLY A 306 -6.67 -9.46 -1.57
CA GLY A 306 -6.02 -8.16 -1.66
C GLY A 306 -6.00 -7.40 -0.33
N GLY A 307 -6.81 -7.79 0.66
CA GLY A 307 -6.77 -7.29 2.04
C GLY A 307 -6.28 -8.34 3.05
N GLY A 308 -5.53 -9.34 2.60
CA GLY A 308 -4.85 -10.33 3.44
C GLY A 308 -5.73 -11.44 4.01
N SER A 309 -6.90 -11.68 3.40
CA SER A 309 -7.77 -12.80 3.75
C SER A 309 -7.25 -14.13 3.18
N PRO A 310 -7.63 -15.28 3.76
CA PRO A 310 -7.12 -16.60 3.37
C PRO A 310 -7.67 -17.15 2.04
N ALA A 311 -8.74 -16.57 1.48
CA ALA A 311 -9.43 -17.06 0.28
C ALA A 311 -10.13 -18.43 0.43
N ASP A 312 -10.48 -18.81 1.66
CA ASP A 312 -11.09 -20.10 2.00
C ASP A 312 -12.61 -20.03 2.27
N ALA A 313 -13.24 -18.85 2.11
CA ALA A 313 -14.65 -18.67 2.43
C ALA A 313 -15.58 -19.38 1.43
N THR A 314 -16.37 -20.32 1.93
CA THR A 314 -17.33 -21.08 1.11
C THR A 314 -18.71 -20.42 1.00
N VAL A 315 -18.88 -19.17 1.45
CA VAL A 315 -20.20 -18.53 1.61
C VAL A 315 -20.93 -18.39 0.26
N LEU A 316 -20.24 -17.89 -0.77
CA LEU A 316 -20.80 -17.80 -2.13
C LEU A 316 -21.03 -19.19 -2.74
N LEU A 317 -20.11 -20.14 -2.54
CA LEU A 317 -20.27 -21.52 -3.03
C LEU A 317 -21.52 -22.19 -2.45
N ALA A 318 -21.70 -22.07 -1.13
CA ALA A 318 -22.86 -22.63 -0.43
C ALA A 318 -24.17 -22.05 -0.97
N GLU A 319 -24.22 -20.73 -1.24
CA GLU A 319 -25.41 -20.09 -1.79
C GLU A 319 -25.69 -20.51 -3.24
N LEU A 320 -24.65 -20.60 -4.09
CA LEU A 320 -24.78 -21.09 -5.47
C LEU A 320 -25.37 -22.51 -5.50
N ILE A 321 -24.91 -23.40 -4.60
CA ILE A 321 -25.44 -24.76 -4.45
C ILE A 321 -26.90 -24.72 -3.97
N SER A 322 -27.21 -23.91 -2.95
CA SER A 322 -28.55 -23.74 -2.39
C SER A 322 -29.56 -23.31 -3.45
N GLN A 323 -29.19 -22.35 -4.31
CA GLN A 323 -30.01 -21.87 -5.42
C GLN A 323 -29.92 -22.75 -6.69
N ARG A 324 -29.17 -23.86 -6.65
CA ARG A 324 -28.98 -24.83 -7.75
C ARG A 324 -28.41 -24.22 -9.03
N VAL A 325 -27.53 -23.22 -8.91
CA VAL A 325 -26.87 -22.60 -10.05
C VAL A 325 -25.97 -23.62 -10.75
N GLN A 326 -26.14 -23.79 -12.07
CA GLN A 326 -25.46 -24.85 -12.83
C GLN A 326 -24.18 -24.40 -13.56
N ARG A 327 -24.05 -23.10 -13.86
CA ARG A 327 -22.98 -22.55 -14.72
C ARG A 327 -22.18 -21.51 -13.96
N SER A 328 -21.44 -21.97 -12.95
CA SER A 328 -20.59 -21.14 -12.10
C SER A 328 -19.20 -21.75 -11.97
N VAL A 329 -18.22 -20.90 -11.73
CA VAL A 329 -16.87 -21.27 -11.31
C VAL A 329 -16.60 -20.50 -10.01
N VAL A 330 -16.10 -21.20 -9.00
CA VAL A 330 -15.66 -20.62 -7.73
C VAL A 330 -14.20 -20.97 -7.56
N ILE A 331 -13.40 -20.02 -7.09
CA ILE A 331 -11.98 -20.19 -6.80
C ILE A 331 -11.84 -20.14 -5.28
N LEU A 332 -11.21 -21.14 -4.69
CA LEU A 332 -10.96 -21.25 -3.24
C LEU A 332 -9.50 -21.64 -3.03
N HIS A 333 -8.89 -21.12 -1.97
CA HIS A 333 -7.60 -21.56 -1.48
C HIS A 333 -7.82 -22.65 -0.43
N ASP A 334 -7.50 -23.89 -0.80
CA ASP A 334 -7.57 -25.03 0.11
C ASP A 334 -6.47 -26.04 -0.22
N ALA A 335 -5.35 -25.92 0.49
CA ALA A 335 -4.19 -26.80 0.30
C ALA A 335 -4.49 -28.26 0.71
N VAL A 336 -5.42 -28.47 1.66
CA VAL A 336 -5.81 -29.82 2.11
C VAL A 336 -6.60 -30.50 1.01
N ALA A 337 -7.63 -29.84 0.48
CA ALA A 337 -8.41 -30.34 -0.65
C ALA A 337 -7.51 -30.62 -1.87
N VAL A 338 -6.59 -29.72 -2.20
CA VAL A 338 -5.64 -29.96 -3.31
C VAL A 338 -4.79 -31.21 -3.07
N SER A 339 -4.29 -31.41 -1.85
CA SER A 339 -3.52 -32.61 -1.50
C SER A 339 -4.36 -33.89 -1.58
N GLU A 340 -5.61 -33.87 -1.11
CA GLU A 340 -6.51 -35.02 -1.16
C GLU A 340 -6.90 -35.38 -2.60
N LEU A 341 -7.09 -34.36 -3.45
CA LEU A 341 -7.46 -34.51 -4.85
C LEU A 341 -6.29 -34.89 -5.77
N GLY A 342 -5.04 -34.72 -5.33
CA GLY A 342 -3.84 -34.93 -6.16
C GLY A 342 -3.72 -36.35 -6.75
N GLU A 343 -4.26 -37.35 -6.06
CA GLU A 343 -4.24 -38.77 -6.47
C GLU A 343 -5.57 -39.23 -7.12
N VAL A 344 -6.55 -38.33 -7.25
CA VAL A 344 -7.88 -38.65 -7.80
C VAL A 344 -7.86 -38.55 -9.32
N VAL A 345 -8.46 -39.53 -10.00
CA VAL A 345 -8.55 -39.52 -11.47
C VAL A 345 -9.60 -38.52 -11.92
N VAL A 346 -9.23 -37.66 -12.88
CA VAL A 346 -10.17 -36.69 -13.49
C VAL A 346 -11.42 -37.41 -14.01
N GLY A 347 -12.58 -37.00 -13.49
CA GLY A 347 -13.89 -37.58 -13.81
C GLY A 347 -14.50 -38.41 -12.69
N ASP A 348 -13.71 -38.81 -11.69
CA ASP A 348 -14.21 -39.48 -10.50
C ASP A 348 -14.95 -38.52 -9.57
N ARG A 349 -15.86 -39.07 -8.76
CA ARG A 349 -16.59 -38.35 -7.72
C ARG A 349 -15.95 -38.61 -6.37
N VAL A 350 -15.70 -37.55 -5.63
CA VAL A 350 -15.11 -37.59 -4.29
C VAL A 350 -15.84 -36.61 -3.39
N ASP A 351 -15.91 -36.96 -2.10
CA ASP A 351 -16.41 -36.08 -1.05
C ASP A 351 -15.20 -35.37 -0.44
N VAL A 352 -15.21 -34.05 -0.46
CA VAL A 352 -14.20 -33.17 0.15
C VAL A 352 -14.94 -32.30 1.17
N VAL A 353 -14.32 -32.08 2.33
CA VAL A 353 -14.87 -31.26 3.42
C VAL A 353 -14.13 -29.94 3.45
#